data_AF-A0A497QG54-F1
#
_entry.id   AF-A0A497QG54-F1
#
_cell.length_a   1.000
_cell.length_b   1.000
_cell.length_c   1.000
_cell.angle_alpha   90.00
_cell.angle_beta   90.00
_cell.angle_gamma   90.00
#
_symmetry.space_group_name_H-M   'P 1'
#
loop_
_entity.id
_entity.type
_entity.pdbx_description
1 polymer ?
#
loop_
_entity_poly.entity_id
_entity_poly.type
_entity_poly.pdbx_seq_one_letter_code
_entity_poly.pdbx_strand_id
1 'polypeptide(L)'
;MTSIDLVFRALIIAAIVTISSPILAHGATTSPVVVDRLIVTAAINADGTTNLHLEAALTNVGTDAVSSLEFRVDSLQLLVSSASVNSTSVETSLTTLERHTIIQLGLASPLEPGQHLFVRLDMTAHDLQSEASLSADGIMEERSFIFYVRPAMPVMNFTFNAVLPPHASLSSASAAPLFPTASGNMTDGESLIFYWNLGAIDVGQEQVFVVKYEIPLSQSATTVGIPSWLVGSVLFFGGAGVAVLAPWVLRAVRRLRHVRYVGITREEQELLSVIERKGGSCPQKVLSVELDMSQAKVSMLLKNLEERGLVRRFRDGRENMVHLMSE
;
A
#
# COMPACT_ATOMS: atom_id res chain seq x y z
N MET A 1 -1.33 -31.12 -63.29
CA MET A 1 -0.93 -31.01 -61.87
C MET A 1 0.33 -31.82 -61.70
N THR A 2 1.42 -31.10 -61.49
CA THR A 2 2.69 -31.26 -62.20
C THR A 2 3.82 -31.58 -61.22
N SER A 3 4.80 -32.37 -61.67
CA SER A 3 5.97 -32.87 -60.92
C SER A 3 6.80 -31.83 -60.15
N ILE A 4 6.53 -30.53 -60.34
CA ILE A 4 7.15 -29.42 -59.61
C ILE A 4 6.74 -29.43 -58.13
N ASP A 5 5.53 -29.87 -57.81
CA ASP A 5 5.01 -29.89 -56.43
C ASP A 5 5.69 -30.98 -55.57
N LEU A 6 6.14 -32.07 -56.21
CA LEU A 6 6.84 -33.17 -55.53
C LEU A 6 8.29 -32.79 -55.17
N VAL A 7 8.96 -32.05 -56.06
CA VAL A 7 10.35 -31.59 -55.84
C VAL A 7 10.38 -30.52 -54.74
N PHE A 8 9.39 -29.62 -54.71
CA PHE A 8 9.31 -28.58 -53.67
C PHE A 8 9.06 -29.17 -52.26
N ARG A 9 8.21 -30.20 -52.15
CA ARG A 9 7.98 -30.91 -50.88
C ARG A 9 9.20 -31.71 -50.41
N ALA A 10 9.96 -32.31 -51.33
CA ALA A 10 11.19 -33.00 -50.99
C ALA A 10 12.29 -32.04 -50.49
N LEU A 11 12.38 -30.84 -51.07
CA LEU A 11 13.35 -29.81 -50.67
C LEU A 11 13.03 -29.21 -49.29
N ILE A 12 11.76 -29.06 -48.94
CA ILE A 12 11.34 -28.60 -47.60
C ILE A 12 11.64 -29.67 -46.54
N ILE A 13 11.43 -30.96 -46.84
CA ILE A 13 11.77 -32.05 -45.91
C ILE A 13 13.29 -32.16 -45.72
N ALA A 14 14.08 -31.98 -46.78
CA ALA A 14 15.55 -31.98 -46.67
C ALA A 14 16.10 -30.77 -45.91
N ALA A 15 15.46 -29.60 -46.01
CA ALA A 15 15.84 -28.40 -45.27
C ALA A 15 15.49 -28.46 -43.76
N ILE A 16 14.46 -29.23 -43.38
CA ILE A 16 14.11 -29.45 -41.97
C ILE A 16 15.09 -30.42 -41.28
N VAL A 17 15.72 -31.33 -42.03
CA VAL A 17 16.66 -32.32 -41.47
C VAL A 17 18.06 -31.75 -41.20
N THR A 18 18.48 -30.67 -41.88
CA THR A 18 19.86 -30.15 -41.79
C THR A 18 20.09 -29.04 -40.74
N ILE A 19 19.09 -28.64 -39.97
CA ILE A 19 19.25 -27.73 -38.81
C ILE A 19 19.27 -28.49 -37.47
N SER A 20 19.60 -29.79 -37.52
CA SER A 20 20.02 -30.51 -36.32
C SER A 20 21.50 -30.20 -36.06
N SER A 21 21.77 -28.97 -35.62
CA SER A 21 23.04 -28.67 -34.96
C SER A 21 23.22 -29.71 -33.84
N PRO A 22 24.41 -30.31 -33.67
CA PRO A 22 24.68 -31.08 -32.47
C PRO A 22 24.50 -30.11 -31.31
N ILE A 23 23.38 -30.23 -30.60
CA ILE A 23 23.27 -29.71 -29.25
C ILE A 23 24.43 -30.40 -28.56
N LEU A 24 25.52 -29.66 -28.35
CA LEU A 24 26.59 -30.03 -27.46
C LEU A 24 25.87 -30.40 -26.17
N ALA A 25 25.71 -31.70 -25.95
CA ALA A 25 25.36 -32.27 -24.68
C ALA A 25 26.47 -31.81 -23.75
N HIS A 26 26.29 -30.62 -23.16
CA HIS A 26 26.99 -30.21 -21.97
C HIS A 26 26.65 -31.33 -21.01
N GLY A 27 27.58 -32.28 -20.87
CA GLY A 27 27.41 -33.45 -20.04
C GLY A 27 26.84 -32.95 -18.74
N ALA A 28 25.66 -33.45 -18.35
CA ALA A 28 25.00 -33.04 -17.13
C ALA A 28 26.01 -33.26 -16.01
N THR A 29 26.70 -32.19 -15.61
CA THR A 29 27.59 -32.16 -14.47
C THR A 29 26.63 -32.31 -13.30
N THR A 30 26.43 -33.57 -12.91
CA THR A 30 25.66 -33.92 -11.73
C THR A 30 26.30 -33.19 -10.57
N SER A 31 25.59 -32.22 -10.00
CA SER A 31 26.08 -31.50 -8.83
C SER A 31 26.47 -32.53 -7.76
N PRO A 32 27.66 -32.44 -7.15
CA PRO A 32 28.11 -33.39 -6.13
C PRO A 32 27.29 -33.30 -4.84
N VAL A 33 26.39 -32.31 -4.73
CA VAL A 33 25.57 -32.07 -3.55
C VAL A 33 24.11 -32.36 -3.86
N VAL A 34 23.48 -33.11 -2.97
CA VAL A 34 22.03 -33.38 -2.96
C VAL A 34 21.39 -32.63 -1.81
N VAL A 35 20.20 -32.08 -2.03
CA VAL A 35 19.40 -31.44 -0.98
C VAL A 35 18.39 -32.46 -0.45
N ASP A 36 18.65 -33.02 0.73
CA ASP A 36 17.79 -34.05 1.33
C ASP A 36 16.42 -33.47 1.73
N ARG A 37 16.44 -32.24 2.25
CA ARG A 37 15.23 -31.52 2.66
C ARG A 37 15.39 -30.03 2.38
N LEU A 38 14.43 -29.45 1.68
CA LEU A 38 14.33 -28.02 1.43
C LEU A 38 12.97 -27.51 1.90
N ILE A 39 13.00 -26.59 2.86
CA ILE A 39 11.80 -25.89 3.35
C ILE A 39 11.93 -24.43 2.97
N VAL A 40 10.96 -23.91 2.25
CA VAL A 40 10.89 -22.49 1.89
C VAL A 40 9.59 -21.93 2.45
N THR A 41 9.69 -20.92 3.31
CA THR A 41 8.55 -20.21 3.87
C THR A 41 8.55 -18.78 3.34
N ALA A 42 7.51 -18.43 2.59
CA ALA A 42 7.26 -17.09 2.08
C ALA A 42 6.22 -16.39 2.95
N ALA A 43 6.66 -15.45 3.79
CA ALA A 43 5.81 -14.57 4.56
C ALA A 43 5.51 -13.31 3.74
N ILE A 44 4.29 -13.23 3.23
CA ILE A 44 3.80 -12.17 2.36
C ILE A 44 3.33 -11.03 3.25
N ASN A 45 3.87 -9.84 3.05
CA ASN A 45 3.51 -8.65 3.82
C ASN A 45 2.52 -7.77 3.04
N ALA A 46 1.68 -7.02 3.75
CA ALA A 46 0.71 -6.10 3.15
C ALA A 46 1.38 -4.90 2.44
N ASP A 47 2.65 -4.61 2.72
CA ASP A 47 3.42 -3.54 2.06
C ASP A 47 3.93 -3.93 0.66
N GLY A 48 3.69 -5.16 0.21
CA GLY A 48 4.13 -5.67 -1.09
C GLY A 48 5.48 -6.40 -1.04
N THR A 49 6.15 -6.41 0.11
CA THR A 49 7.38 -7.18 0.31
C THR A 49 7.08 -8.62 0.74
N THR A 50 7.97 -9.54 0.41
CA THR A 50 7.88 -10.94 0.85
C THR A 50 9.16 -11.31 1.58
N ASN A 51 9.03 -11.73 2.84
CA ASN A 51 10.13 -12.30 3.59
C ASN A 51 10.23 -13.79 3.28
N LEU A 52 11.36 -14.24 2.76
CA LEU A 52 11.65 -15.62 2.45
C LEU A 52 12.58 -16.20 3.51
N HIS A 53 12.14 -17.29 4.15
CA HIS A 53 12.93 -18.09 5.06
C HIS A 53 13.19 -19.46 4.42
N LEU A 54 14.45 -19.74 4.12
CA LEU A 54 14.88 -20.99 3.50
C LEU A 54 15.69 -21.81 4.51
N GLU A 55 15.31 -23.06 4.70
CA GLU A 55 16.07 -24.06 5.44
C GLU A 55 16.37 -25.26 4.55
N ALA A 56 17.65 -25.61 4.42
CA ALA A 56 18.09 -26.73 3.60
C ALA A 56 19.00 -27.68 4.40
N ALA A 57 18.77 -28.97 4.28
CA ALA A 57 19.69 -30.02 4.69
C ALA A 57 20.34 -30.61 3.42
N LEU A 58 21.67 -30.57 3.35
CA LEU A 58 22.43 -30.97 2.17
C LEU A 58 23.44 -32.07 2.53
N THR A 59 23.67 -32.98 1.58
CA THR A 59 24.68 -34.03 1.66
C THR A 59 25.61 -33.97 0.45
N ASN A 60 26.92 -34.03 0.68
CA ASN A 60 27.89 -34.25 -0.41
C ASN A 60 27.89 -35.73 -0.78
N VAL A 61 27.33 -36.06 -1.94
CA VAL A 61 27.36 -37.42 -2.51
C VAL A 61 28.46 -37.59 -3.55
N GLY A 62 29.19 -36.52 -3.87
CA GLY A 62 30.32 -36.52 -4.78
C GLY A 62 31.59 -37.10 -4.16
N THR A 63 32.64 -37.17 -4.98
CA THR A 63 33.96 -37.65 -4.57
C THR A 63 34.89 -36.54 -4.08
N ASP A 64 34.59 -35.29 -4.44
CA ASP A 64 35.42 -34.13 -4.15
C ASP A 64 34.79 -33.27 -3.06
N ALA A 65 35.63 -32.58 -2.29
CA ALA A 65 35.17 -31.62 -1.30
C ALA A 65 34.56 -30.38 -1.96
N VAL A 66 33.45 -29.88 -1.42
CA VAL A 66 32.73 -28.71 -1.96
C VAL A 66 32.99 -27.51 -1.06
N SER A 67 33.48 -26.40 -1.60
CA SER A 67 33.81 -25.18 -0.83
C SER A 67 32.75 -24.09 -0.89
N SER A 68 31.81 -24.17 -1.84
CA SER A 68 30.73 -23.19 -1.98
C SER A 68 29.42 -23.83 -2.40
N LEU A 69 28.31 -23.23 -1.99
CA LEU A 69 26.96 -23.62 -2.41
C LEU A 69 26.30 -22.49 -3.19
N GLU A 70 25.41 -22.84 -4.10
CA GLU A 70 24.64 -21.88 -4.90
C GLU A 70 23.14 -22.16 -4.77
N PHE A 71 22.39 -21.10 -4.44
CA PHE A 71 20.93 -21.12 -4.42
C PHE A 71 20.41 -20.13 -5.43
N ARG A 72 19.43 -20.57 -6.22
CA ARG A 72 18.75 -19.72 -7.20
C ARG A 72 17.40 -19.29 -6.65
N VAL A 73 17.12 -18.01 -6.71
CA VAL A 73 15.81 -17.43 -6.39
C VAL A 73 15.38 -16.54 -7.55
N ASP A 74 14.19 -16.78 -8.10
CA ASP A 74 13.64 -16.02 -9.23
C ASP A 74 13.04 -14.69 -8.73
N SER A 75 13.92 -13.81 -8.25
CA SER A 75 13.67 -12.43 -7.82
C SER A 75 14.86 -11.56 -8.25
N LEU A 76 14.58 -10.39 -8.82
CA LEU A 76 15.55 -9.37 -9.21
C LEU A 76 15.80 -8.34 -8.10
N GLN A 77 14.86 -8.21 -7.16
CA GLN A 77 14.93 -7.28 -6.03
C GLN A 77 15.05 -8.03 -4.70
N LEU A 78 16.03 -8.93 -4.62
CA LEU A 78 16.30 -9.78 -3.48
C LEU A 78 17.39 -9.18 -2.58
N LEU A 79 17.10 -9.09 -1.28
CA LEU A 79 18.07 -8.72 -0.24
C LEU A 79 18.24 -9.88 0.72
N VAL A 80 19.49 -10.28 1.01
CA VAL A 80 19.78 -11.30 2.04
C VAL A 80 20.04 -10.59 3.36
N SER A 81 19.23 -10.89 4.38
CA SER A 81 19.34 -10.31 5.73
C SER A 81 20.25 -11.13 6.63
N SER A 82 20.17 -12.47 6.56
CA SER A 82 21.09 -13.37 7.25
C SER A 82 21.32 -14.66 6.49
N ALA A 83 22.52 -15.22 6.66
CA ALA A 83 22.88 -16.53 6.14
C ALA A 83 23.72 -17.28 7.18
N SER A 84 23.39 -18.54 7.41
CA SER A 84 24.15 -19.39 8.33
C SER A 84 24.29 -20.82 7.84
N VAL A 85 25.44 -21.41 8.15
CA VAL A 85 25.78 -22.81 7.91
C VAL A 85 26.06 -23.46 9.25
N ASN A 86 25.31 -24.49 9.62
CA ASN A 86 25.40 -25.16 10.93
C ASN A 86 25.38 -24.16 12.11
N SER A 87 24.51 -23.14 12.04
CA SER A 87 24.40 -22.03 13.02
C SER A 87 25.56 -21.03 13.05
N THR A 88 26.56 -21.17 12.17
CA THR A 88 27.65 -20.19 12.03
C THR A 88 27.29 -19.21 10.91
N SER A 89 27.34 -17.90 11.18
CA SER A 89 27.09 -16.88 10.16
C SER A 89 28.13 -16.99 9.05
N VAL A 90 27.67 -16.94 7.80
CA VAL A 90 28.54 -16.98 6.61
C VAL A 90 28.28 -15.77 5.73
N GLU A 91 29.30 -15.32 5.01
CA GLU A 91 29.15 -14.27 4.01
C GLU A 91 28.50 -14.83 2.74
N THR A 92 27.67 -14.02 2.11
CA THR A 92 26.98 -14.33 0.85
C THR A 92 27.37 -13.33 -0.22
N SER A 93 27.62 -13.81 -1.44
CA SER A 93 27.69 -12.97 -2.63
C SER A 93 26.45 -13.15 -3.49
N LEU A 94 25.85 -12.04 -3.91
CA LEU A 94 24.67 -12.02 -4.76
C LEU A 94 25.07 -11.67 -6.19
N THR A 95 24.64 -12.51 -7.13
CA THR A 95 24.79 -12.24 -8.57
C THR A 95 23.41 -12.20 -9.19
N THR A 96 22.91 -10.99 -9.47
CA THR A 96 21.63 -10.79 -10.17
C THR A 96 21.84 -10.97 -11.67
N LEU A 97 21.10 -11.92 -12.25
CA LEU A 97 21.03 -12.18 -13.68
C LEU A 97 19.69 -11.67 -14.24
N GLU A 98 19.43 -11.85 -15.54
CA GLU A 98 18.27 -11.27 -16.23
C GLU A 98 16.90 -11.65 -15.63
N ARG A 99 16.79 -12.82 -14.96
CA ARG A 99 15.50 -13.34 -14.46
C ARG A 99 15.53 -13.86 -13.03
N HIS A 100 16.71 -13.94 -12.42
CA HIS A 100 16.90 -14.55 -11.11
C HIS A 100 18.16 -14.03 -10.46
N THR A 101 18.23 -14.16 -9.15
CA THR A 101 19.42 -13.88 -8.36
C THR A 101 20.02 -15.21 -7.89
N ILE A 102 21.33 -15.36 -8.11
CA ILE A 102 22.12 -16.46 -7.57
C ILE A 102 22.74 -15.99 -6.25
N ILE A 103 22.50 -16.76 -5.20
CA ILE A 103 23.08 -16.58 -3.87
C ILE A 103 24.19 -17.60 -3.75
N GLN A 104 25.43 -17.12 -3.72
CA GLN A 104 26.59 -17.97 -3.51
C GLN A 104 27.04 -17.86 -2.05
N LEU A 105 27.18 -19.01 -1.40
CA LEU A 105 27.59 -19.16 -0.01
C LEU A 105 29.00 -19.76 0.03
N GLY A 106 29.93 -19.05 0.67
CA GLY A 106 31.25 -19.59 0.99
C GLY A 106 31.17 -20.46 2.24
N LEU A 107 31.66 -21.70 2.17
CA LEU A 107 31.74 -22.57 3.34
C LEU A 107 33.04 -22.29 4.10
N ALA A 108 32.96 -22.16 5.42
CA ALA A 108 34.14 -21.94 6.27
C ALA A 108 35.11 -23.13 6.25
N SER A 109 34.57 -24.34 6.09
CA SER A 109 35.32 -25.58 5.84
C SER A 109 34.70 -26.29 4.64
N PRO A 110 35.52 -26.83 3.71
CA PRO A 110 35.00 -27.65 2.62
C PRO A 110 34.13 -28.79 3.16
N LEU A 111 33.01 -29.05 2.49
CA LEU A 111 32.11 -30.15 2.78
C LEU A 111 32.69 -31.42 2.16
N GLU A 112 33.23 -32.31 2.99
CA GLU A 112 33.85 -33.55 2.54
C GLU A 112 32.81 -34.57 2.03
N PRO A 113 33.19 -35.53 1.17
CA PRO A 113 32.31 -36.61 0.72
C PRO A 113 31.60 -37.33 1.87
N GLY A 114 30.29 -37.48 1.76
CA GLY A 114 29.42 -38.12 2.76
C GLY A 114 29.07 -37.24 3.96
N GLN A 115 29.55 -36.00 4.05
CA GLN A 115 29.16 -35.08 5.12
C GLN A 115 27.82 -34.40 4.83
N HIS A 116 27.16 -34.02 5.93
CA HIS A 116 25.89 -33.30 5.94
C HIS A 116 26.08 -31.88 6.44
N LEU A 117 25.31 -30.92 5.92
CA LEU A 117 25.22 -29.58 6.48
C LEU A 117 23.80 -29.03 6.49
N PHE A 118 23.57 -28.07 7.37
CA PHE A 118 22.33 -27.31 7.43
C PHE A 118 22.57 -25.86 7.03
N VAL A 119 21.81 -25.36 6.08
CA VAL A 119 21.81 -23.97 5.62
C VAL A 119 20.51 -23.31 6.05
N ARG A 120 20.62 -22.08 6.56
CA ARG A 120 19.48 -21.18 6.76
C ARG A 120 19.75 -19.85 6.09
N LEU A 121 18.81 -19.38 5.26
CA LEU A 121 18.84 -18.08 4.61
C LEU A 121 17.57 -17.31 4.96
N ASP A 122 17.74 -16.06 5.37
CA ASP A 122 16.66 -15.10 5.55
C ASP A 122 16.84 -14.00 4.50
N MET A 123 15.76 -13.72 3.77
CA MET A 123 15.78 -12.84 2.62
C MET A 123 14.50 -12.01 2.55
N THR A 124 14.56 -10.87 1.88
CA THR A 124 13.40 -10.03 1.57
C THR A 124 13.38 -9.74 0.07
N ALA A 125 12.27 -10.04 -0.58
CA ALA A 125 12.03 -9.81 -2.00
C ALA A 125 10.93 -8.74 -2.20
N HIS A 126 11.09 -7.89 -3.21
CA HIS A 126 10.15 -6.77 -3.48
C HIS A 126 9.34 -6.96 -4.77
N ASP A 127 9.55 -8.05 -5.50
CA ASP A 127 9.04 -8.27 -6.85
C ASP A 127 8.32 -9.61 -7.02
N LEU A 128 8.05 -10.32 -5.93
CA LEU A 128 7.28 -11.59 -5.95
C LEU A 128 5.77 -11.37 -5.87
N GLN A 129 5.33 -10.13 -5.65
CA GLN A 129 3.93 -9.74 -5.57
C GLN A 129 3.57 -8.84 -6.74
N SER A 130 2.36 -8.99 -7.28
CA SER A 130 1.81 -8.04 -8.23
C SER A 130 1.45 -6.72 -7.56
N GLU A 131 1.37 -5.68 -8.38
CA GLU A 131 0.78 -4.42 -7.94
C GLU A 131 -0.65 -4.61 -7.43
N ALA A 132 -1.01 -3.75 -6.49
CA ALA A 132 -2.34 -3.64 -5.91
C ALA A 132 -3.39 -3.34 -6.97
N SER A 133 -4.45 -4.15 -7.04
CA SER A 133 -5.62 -3.85 -7.85
C SER A 133 -6.87 -3.83 -6.98
N LEU A 134 -7.86 -3.01 -7.33
CA LEU A 134 -9.14 -3.00 -6.62
C LEU A 134 -10.04 -4.12 -7.13
N SER A 135 -10.70 -4.83 -6.22
CA SER A 135 -11.75 -5.78 -6.56
C SER A 135 -12.94 -5.06 -7.21
N ALA A 136 -13.81 -5.82 -7.90
CA ALA A 136 -14.98 -5.28 -8.60
C ALA A 136 -15.91 -4.46 -7.70
N ASP A 137 -16.02 -4.85 -6.43
CA ASP A 137 -16.86 -4.16 -5.44
C ASP A 137 -16.18 -2.92 -4.83
N GLY A 138 -14.87 -2.73 -5.07
CA GLY A 138 -14.10 -1.59 -4.59
C GLY A 138 -13.84 -1.57 -3.07
N ILE A 139 -14.07 -2.69 -2.37
CA ILE A 139 -13.90 -2.83 -0.92
C ILE A 139 -12.61 -3.60 -0.57
N MET A 140 -12.19 -4.49 -1.46
CA MET A 140 -11.00 -5.32 -1.29
C MET A 140 -9.92 -4.92 -2.27
N GLU A 141 -8.68 -5.06 -1.85
CA GLU A 141 -7.49 -4.97 -2.68
C GLU A 141 -7.04 -6.38 -3.07
N GLU A 142 -7.09 -6.69 -4.35
CA GLU A 142 -6.62 -7.95 -4.94
C GLU A 142 -5.14 -7.87 -5.30
N ARG A 143 -4.41 -8.90 -4.89
CA ARG A 143 -3.00 -9.11 -5.22
C ARG A 143 -2.75 -10.57 -5.60
N SER A 144 -1.65 -10.78 -6.29
CA SER A 144 -1.13 -12.09 -6.60
C SER A 144 0.31 -12.22 -6.17
N PHE A 145 0.65 -13.37 -5.62
CA PHE A 145 2.00 -13.77 -5.28
C PHE A 145 2.39 -14.93 -6.17
N ILE A 146 3.57 -14.86 -6.78
CA ILE A 146 4.10 -15.91 -7.66
C ILE A 146 5.53 -16.23 -7.21
N PHE A 147 5.78 -17.52 -6.95
CA PHE A 147 7.10 -18.02 -6.59
C PHE A 147 7.50 -19.16 -7.53
N TYR A 148 8.66 -19.03 -8.16
CA TYR A 148 9.26 -20.05 -8.99
C TYR A 148 10.42 -20.71 -8.24
N VAL A 149 10.45 -22.04 -8.26
CA VAL A 149 11.61 -22.82 -7.82
C VAL A 149 12.13 -23.63 -9.00
N ARG A 150 13.42 -23.44 -9.29
CA ARG A 150 14.16 -24.25 -10.25
C ARG A 150 15.51 -24.60 -9.64
N PRO A 151 15.62 -25.75 -8.96
CA PRO A 151 16.81 -26.04 -8.18
C PRO A 151 17.99 -26.41 -9.09
N ALA A 152 19.18 -25.94 -8.71
CA ALA A 152 20.44 -26.25 -9.39
C ALA A 152 21.03 -27.62 -8.99
N MET A 153 20.46 -28.22 -7.94
CA MET A 153 20.84 -29.51 -7.37
C MET A 153 19.56 -30.31 -7.07
N PRO A 154 19.59 -31.65 -7.13
CA PRO A 154 18.41 -32.46 -6.90
C PRO A 154 17.90 -32.27 -5.46
N VAL A 155 16.59 -32.11 -5.31
CA VAL A 155 15.92 -31.94 -4.02
C VAL A 155 15.05 -33.16 -3.75
N MET A 156 15.22 -33.85 -2.63
CA MET A 156 14.48 -35.09 -2.34
C MET A 156 13.13 -34.86 -1.66
N ASN A 157 13.06 -33.87 -0.76
CA ASN A 157 11.86 -33.52 -0.03
C ASN A 157 11.73 -31.99 -0.01
N PHE A 158 10.75 -31.48 -0.74
CA PHE A 158 10.53 -30.05 -0.86
C PHE A 158 9.22 -29.65 -0.20
N THR A 159 9.31 -28.74 0.77
CA THR A 159 8.13 -28.13 1.39
C THR A 159 8.13 -26.63 1.11
N PHE A 160 7.03 -26.14 0.54
CA PHE A 160 6.79 -24.72 0.38
C PHE A 160 5.64 -24.27 1.28
N ASN A 161 5.82 -23.19 2.01
CA ASN A 161 4.80 -22.56 2.84
C ASN A 161 4.57 -21.13 2.35
N ALA A 162 3.32 -20.77 2.06
CA ALA A 162 2.92 -19.39 1.80
C ALA A 162 2.09 -18.91 3.00
N VAL A 163 2.62 -17.93 3.73
CA VAL A 163 1.93 -17.24 4.82
C VAL A 163 1.35 -15.94 4.26
N LEU A 164 0.02 -15.84 4.23
CA LEU A 164 -0.66 -14.65 3.75
C LEU A 164 -0.52 -13.48 4.75
N PRO A 165 -0.67 -12.22 4.27
CA PRO A 165 -0.76 -11.07 5.16
C PRO A 165 -1.92 -11.23 6.16
N PRO A 166 -1.85 -10.59 7.34
CA PRO A 166 -2.94 -10.63 8.31
C PRO A 166 -4.27 -10.22 7.68
N HIS A 167 -5.34 -10.92 8.05
CA HIS A 167 -6.71 -10.70 7.55
C HIS A 167 -6.93 -10.87 6.04
N ALA A 168 -5.93 -11.34 5.29
CA ALA A 168 -6.11 -11.66 3.89
C ALA A 168 -7.00 -12.91 3.72
N SER A 169 -7.85 -12.90 2.71
CA SER A 169 -8.59 -14.07 2.23
C SER A 169 -8.11 -14.48 0.84
N LEU A 170 -8.42 -15.71 0.42
CA LEU A 170 -8.21 -16.12 -0.97
C LEU A 170 -9.15 -15.33 -1.88
N SER A 171 -8.65 -14.88 -3.03
CA SER A 171 -9.43 -14.08 -3.97
C SER A 171 -10.65 -14.84 -4.47
N SER A 172 -11.84 -14.26 -4.25
CA SER A 172 -13.12 -14.83 -4.71
C SER A 172 -13.33 -14.65 -6.22
N ALA A 173 -12.66 -13.68 -6.83
CA ALA A 173 -12.72 -13.39 -8.26
C ALA A 173 -11.97 -14.43 -9.13
N SER A 174 -11.12 -15.28 -8.54
CA SER A 174 -10.36 -16.29 -9.27
C SER A 174 -10.93 -17.69 -9.10
N ALA A 175 -11.15 -18.40 -10.21
CA ALA A 175 -11.59 -19.81 -10.18
C ALA A 175 -10.54 -20.77 -9.58
N ALA A 176 -9.25 -20.39 -9.61
CA ALA A 176 -8.15 -21.15 -9.04
C ALA A 176 -7.20 -20.18 -8.29
N PRO A 177 -7.54 -19.79 -7.05
CA PRO A 177 -6.75 -18.84 -6.29
C PRO A 177 -5.44 -19.43 -5.76
N LEU A 178 -5.31 -20.76 -5.78
CA LEU A 178 -4.10 -21.50 -5.42
C LEU A 178 -3.68 -22.39 -6.58
N PHE A 179 -2.43 -22.30 -7.00
CA PHE A 179 -1.85 -23.19 -8.00
C PHE A 179 -0.41 -23.57 -7.63
N PRO A 180 -0.03 -24.86 -7.68
CA PRO A 180 -0.91 -26.01 -7.79
C PRO A 180 -1.80 -26.12 -6.53
N THR A 181 -2.67 -27.13 -6.49
CA THR A 181 -3.48 -27.39 -5.29
C THR A 181 -2.58 -27.60 -4.06
N ALA A 182 -2.83 -26.86 -2.99
CA ALA A 182 -2.10 -26.99 -1.73
C ALA A 182 -2.30 -28.38 -1.11
N SER A 183 -1.27 -28.90 -0.45
CA SER A 183 -1.34 -30.15 0.31
C SER A 183 -2.20 -29.99 1.56
N GLY A 184 -2.26 -28.78 2.11
CA GLY A 184 -3.16 -28.41 3.20
C GLY A 184 -3.06 -26.94 3.55
N ASN A 185 -3.86 -26.54 4.54
CA ASN A 185 -3.88 -25.20 5.09
C ASN A 185 -3.91 -25.24 6.62
N MET A 186 -3.40 -24.19 7.24
CA MET A 186 -3.47 -23.95 8.69
C MET A 186 -3.62 -22.45 8.94
N THR A 187 -3.88 -22.09 10.20
CA THR A 187 -3.90 -20.69 10.64
C THR A 187 -3.19 -20.59 11.97
N ASP A 188 -2.43 -19.51 12.15
CA ASP A 188 -1.81 -19.12 13.42
C ASP A 188 -2.73 -18.23 14.26
N GLY A 189 -3.95 -17.93 13.76
CA GLY A 189 -4.93 -17.05 14.37
C GLY A 189 -4.99 -15.66 13.73
N GLU A 190 -3.94 -15.21 13.04
CA GLU A 190 -3.87 -13.90 12.37
C GLU A 190 -3.78 -14.03 10.85
N SER A 191 -3.01 -15.01 10.39
CA SER A 191 -2.70 -15.29 8.99
C SER A 191 -3.17 -16.68 8.57
N LEU A 192 -3.46 -16.80 7.27
CA LEU A 192 -3.69 -18.09 6.61
C LEU A 192 -2.38 -18.61 6.05
N ILE A 193 -2.09 -19.88 6.31
CA ILE A 193 -0.87 -20.55 5.87
C ILE A 193 -1.26 -21.70 4.96
N PHE A 194 -0.74 -21.71 3.74
CA PHE A 194 -0.89 -22.80 2.79
C PHE A 194 0.44 -23.51 2.62
N TYR A 195 0.44 -24.84 2.59
CA TYR A 195 1.66 -25.60 2.39
C TYR A 195 1.53 -26.63 1.28
N TRP A 196 2.65 -26.86 0.59
CA TRP A 196 2.83 -27.85 -0.45
C TRP A 196 3.96 -28.76 -0.05
N ASN A 197 3.68 -30.04 0.07
CA ASN A 197 4.69 -31.08 0.27
C ASN A 197 4.88 -31.81 -1.07
N LEU A 198 6.04 -31.60 -1.68
CA LEU A 198 6.46 -32.24 -2.91
C LEU A 198 7.57 -33.25 -2.58
N GLY A 199 7.58 -34.34 -3.33
CA GLY A 199 8.67 -35.31 -3.27
C GLY A 199 9.93 -34.78 -3.95
N ALA A 200 10.56 -35.63 -4.76
CA ALA A 200 11.78 -35.25 -5.46
C ALA A 200 11.51 -34.20 -6.56
N ILE A 201 12.37 -33.19 -6.64
CA ILE A 201 12.45 -32.21 -7.74
C ILE A 201 13.81 -32.39 -8.40
N ASP A 202 13.80 -32.74 -9.68
CA ASP A 202 15.02 -32.95 -10.46
C ASP A 202 15.70 -31.62 -10.83
N VAL A 203 16.99 -31.69 -11.14
CA VAL A 203 17.77 -30.51 -11.55
C VAL A 203 17.14 -29.86 -12.79
N GLY A 204 16.90 -28.56 -12.72
CA GLY A 204 16.32 -27.80 -13.83
C GLY A 204 14.81 -27.96 -14.01
N GLN A 205 14.15 -28.85 -13.27
CA GLN A 205 12.69 -28.92 -13.23
C GLN A 205 12.15 -27.65 -12.58
N GLU A 206 11.20 -27.01 -13.25
CA GLU A 206 10.56 -25.79 -12.75
C GLU A 206 9.23 -26.13 -12.07
N GLN A 207 9.05 -25.57 -10.88
CA GLN A 207 7.79 -25.61 -10.18
C GLN A 207 7.37 -24.20 -9.79
N VAL A 208 6.09 -23.89 -10.00
CA VAL A 208 5.52 -22.55 -9.77
C VAL A 208 4.40 -22.61 -8.74
N PHE A 209 4.43 -21.69 -7.79
CA PHE A 209 3.39 -21.49 -6.78
C PHE A 209 2.75 -20.13 -7.00
N VAL A 210 1.44 -20.12 -7.26
CA VAL A 210 0.64 -18.91 -7.43
C VAL A 210 -0.39 -18.87 -6.32
N VAL A 211 -0.44 -17.73 -5.62
CA VAL A 211 -1.41 -17.46 -4.57
C VAL A 211 -2.07 -16.13 -4.87
N LYS A 212 -3.38 -16.15 -5.15
CA LYS A 212 -4.19 -14.95 -5.35
C LYS A 212 -5.01 -14.70 -4.11
N TYR A 213 -4.86 -13.51 -3.56
CA TYR A 213 -5.45 -13.15 -2.28
C TYR A 213 -6.01 -11.72 -2.34
N GLU A 214 -6.87 -11.42 -1.38
CA GLU A 214 -7.52 -10.12 -1.24
C GLU A 214 -7.40 -9.63 0.20
N ILE A 215 -7.18 -8.32 0.39
CA ILE A 215 -7.07 -7.67 1.70
C ILE A 215 -8.14 -6.56 1.80
N PRO A 216 -8.83 -6.39 2.94
CA PRO A 216 -9.74 -5.27 3.13
C PRO A 216 -9.01 -3.91 3.03
N LEU A 217 -9.54 -2.97 2.22
CA LEU A 217 -8.94 -1.64 2.02
C LEU A 217 -8.75 -0.84 3.31
N SER A 218 -9.60 -1.07 4.33
CA SER A 218 -9.48 -0.44 5.64
C SER A 218 -8.17 -0.79 6.36
N GLN A 219 -7.52 -1.90 5.97
CA GLN A 219 -6.27 -2.38 6.54
C GLN A 219 -5.07 -2.21 5.60
N SER A 220 -5.32 -2.11 4.29
CA SER A 220 -4.33 -1.79 3.27
C SER A 220 -3.80 -0.35 3.31
N ALA A 221 -4.37 0.51 4.15
CA ALA A 221 -3.84 1.86 4.34
C ALA A 221 -2.42 1.75 4.89
N THR A 222 -1.45 1.75 3.99
CA THR A 222 -0.08 2.16 4.28
C THR A 222 -0.23 3.43 5.07
N THR A 223 0.08 3.37 6.35
CA THR A 223 0.28 4.57 7.15
C THR A 223 1.36 5.32 6.42
N VAL A 224 0.96 6.27 5.58
CA VAL A 224 1.81 7.34 5.11
C VAL A 224 2.21 8.01 6.41
N GLY A 225 3.33 7.56 6.96
CA GLY A 225 3.86 8.06 8.19
C GLY A 225 4.19 9.50 7.88
N ILE A 226 3.26 10.41 8.17
CA ILE A 226 3.53 11.84 8.11
C ILE A 226 4.71 11.98 9.07
N PRO A 227 5.92 12.30 8.56
CA PRO A 227 7.10 12.31 9.39
C PRO A 227 6.81 13.17 10.62
N SER A 228 7.10 12.66 11.82
CA SER A 228 6.74 13.34 13.08
C SER A 228 7.24 14.79 13.13
N TRP A 229 8.34 15.09 12.42
CA TRP A 229 8.86 16.45 12.25
C TRP A 229 7.94 17.39 11.45
N LEU A 230 7.18 16.88 10.46
CA LEU A 230 6.20 17.67 9.71
C LEU A 230 5.00 18.06 10.57
N VAL A 231 4.49 17.13 11.39
CA VAL A 231 3.43 17.42 12.37
C VAL A 231 3.92 18.44 13.40
N GLY A 232 5.14 18.26 13.90
CA GLY A 232 5.80 19.22 14.80
C GLY A 232 5.98 20.60 14.17
N SER A 233 6.35 20.65 12.89
CA SER A 233 6.55 21.91 12.15
C SER A 233 5.23 22.65 11.93
N VAL A 234 4.16 21.96 11.51
CA VAL A 234 2.84 22.57 11.31
C VAL A 234 2.28 23.10 12.63
N LEU A 235 2.47 22.39 13.75
CA LEU A 235 2.06 22.86 15.07
C LEU A 235 2.92 24.03 15.57
N PHE A 236 4.23 24.00 15.33
CA PHE A 236 5.14 25.06 15.76
C PHE A 236 4.93 26.35 14.96
N PHE A 237 4.89 26.26 13.62
CA PHE A 237 4.66 27.42 12.75
C PHE A 237 3.20 27.89 12.78
N GLY A 238 2.23 26.97 12.90
CA GLY A 238 0.83 27.32 13.09
C GLY A 238 0.60 28.02 14.43
N GLY A 239 1.17 27.49 15.52
CA GLY A 239 1.09 28.09 16.86
C GLY A 239 1.81 29.45 16.94
N ALA A 240 3.03 29.55 16.39
CA ALA A 240 3.78 30.80 16.34
C ALA A 240 3.11 31.84 15.43
N GLY A 241 2.57 31.42 14.29
CA GLY A 241 1.82 32.27 13.37
C GLY A 241 0.57 32.85 14.02
N VAL A 242 -0.19 32.03 14.75
CA VAL A 242 -1.35 32.49 15.52
C VAL A 242 -0.91 33.42 16.66
N ALA A 243 0.16 33.12 17.40
CA ALA A 243 0.63 33.97 18.50
C ALA A 243 1.11 35.37 18.03
N VAL A 244 1.74 35.45 16.85
CA VAL A 244 2.25 36.71 16.29
C VAL A 244 1.15 37.50 15.58
N LEU A 245 0.24 36.83 14.86
CA LEU A 245 -0.79 37.50 14.06
C LEU A 245 -2.08 37.78 14.86
N ALA A 246 -2.42 36.99 15.88
CA ALA A 246 -3.64 37.19 16.67
C ALA A 246 -3.73 38.58 17.32
N PRO A 247 -2.67 39.17 17.89
CA PRO A 247 -2.74 40.54 18.44
C PRO A 247 -3.01 41.59 17.36
N TRP A 248 -2.52 41.39 16.14
CA TRP A 248 -2.71 42.32 15.03
C TRP A 248 -4.12 42.20 14.45
N VAL A 249 -4.59 40.96 14.24
CA VAL A 249 -5.96 40.66 13.79
C VAL A 249 -6.99 41.12 14.82
N LEU A 250 -6.79 40.87 16.11
CA LEU A 250 -7.68 41.37 17.17
C LEU A 250 -7.74 42.90 17.21
N ARG A 251 -6.63 43.60 16.94
CA ARG A 251 -6.63 45.07 16.82
C ARG A 251 -7.28 45.57 15.53
N ALA A 252 -7.22 44.81 14.44
CA ALA A 252 -7.89 45.14 13.18
C ALA A 252 -9.41 44.94 13.31
N VAL A 253 -9.84 43.81 13.88
CA VAL A 253 -11.26 43.49 14.13
C VAL A 253 -11.90 44.47 15.12
N ARG A 254 -11.18 44.90 16.17
CA ARG A 254 -11.69 45.95 17.08
C ARG A 254 -11.85 47.32 16.42
N ARG A 255 -11.13 47.62 15.33
CA ARG A 255 -11.29 48.86 14.56
C ARG A 255 -12.44 48.81 13.55
N LEU A 256 -12.95 47.62 13.23
CA LEU A 256 -14.05 47.42 12.29
C LEU A 256 -15.44 47.42 12.96
N ARG A 257 -15.53 47.52 14.29
CA ARG A 257 -16.81 47.52 15.03
C ARG A 257 -17.54 48.88 15.03
N HIS A 258 -17.28 49.72 14.04
CA HIS A 258 -18.11 50.87 13.74
C HIS A 258 -18.64 50.70 12.32
N VAL A 259 -19.72 49.95 12.19
CA VAL A 259 -20.44 49.80 10.93
C VAL A 259 -21.08 51.16 10.63
N ARG A 260 -20.36 52.02 9.92
CA ARG A 260 -21.01 53.08 9.15
C ARG A 260 -21.75 52.39 8.02
N TYR A 261 -23.04 52.18 8.20
CA TYR A 261 -23.90 51.77 7.11
C TYR A 261 -23.85 52.84 6.01
N VAL A 262 -23.18 52.52 4.90
CA VAL A 262 -23.02 53.43 3.76
C VAL A 262 -24.38 53.54 3.06
N GLY A 263 -24.90 54.75 2.88
CA GLY A 263 -26.17 55.02 2.18
C GLY A 263 -27.40 55.23 3.08
N ILE A 264 -27.22 55.34 4.39
CA ILE A 264 -28.30 55.64 5.35
C ILE A 264 -28.39 57.16 5.59
N THR A 265 -29.61 57.69 5.66
CA THR A 265 -29.85 59.11 6.00
C THR A 265 -29.55 59.37 7.49
N ARG A 266 -29.26 60.62 7.86
CA ARG A 266 -28.94 60.96 9.27
C ARG A 266 -30.04 60.53 10.24
N GLU A 267 -31.31 60.65 9.85
CA GLU A 267 -32.46 60.27 10.67
C GLU A 267 -32.58 58.75 10.84
N GLU A 268 -32.34 57.97 9.78
CA GLU A 268 -32.31 56.51 9.83
C GLU A 268 -31.15 56.01 10.72
N GLN A 269 -30.00 56.68 10.67
CA GLN A 269 -28.83 56.34 11.49
C GLN A 269 -29.07 56.63 12.97
N GLU A 270 -29.73 57.74 13.29
CA GLU A 270 -30.13 58.08 14.64
C GLU A 270 -31.12 57.04 15.19
N LEU A 271 -32.09 56.62 14.37
CA LEU A 271 -33.05 55.57 14.72
C LEU A 271 -32.38 54.23 15.02
N LEU A 272 -31.42 53.80 14.19
CA LEU A 272 -30.63 52.58 14.44
C LEU A 272 -29.83 52.68 15.75
N SER A 273 -29.23 53.84 16.04
CA SER A 273 -28.44 54.05 17.26
C SER A 273 -29.28 53.94 18.54
N VAL A 274 -30.56 54.31 18.49
CA VAL A 274 -31.49 54.15 19.61
C VAL A 274 -31.86 52.67 19.80
N ILE A 275 -32.11 51.93 18.71
CA ILE A 275 -32.37 50.48 18.78
C ILE A 275 -31.16 49.73 19.36
N GLU A 276 -29.95 50.05 18.89
CA GLU A 276 -28.71 49.46 19.38
C GLU A 276 -28.51 49.74 20.88
N ARG A 277 -28.71 50.98 21.32
CA ARG A 277 -28.61 51.38 22.73
C ARG A 277 -29.61 50.65 23.64
N LYS A 278 -30.77 50.27 23.11
CA LYS A 278 -31.79 49.48 23.84
C LYS A 278 -31.57 47.96 23.74
N GLY A 279 -30.39 47.52 23.32
CA GLY A 279 -30.03 46.10 23.27
C GLY A 279 -30.47 45.38 22.00
N GLY A 280 -30.67 46.11 20.90
CA GLY A 280 -30.98 45.54 19.58
C GLY A 280 -32.47 45.25 19.35
N SER A 281 -33.34 45.44 20.35
CA SER A 281 -34.79 45.25 20.21
C SER A 281 -35.56 46.30 20.99
N CYS A 282 -36.59 46.91 20.39
CA CYS A 282 -37.49 47.78 21.16
C CYS A 282 -38.88 47.92 20.50
N PRO A 283 -39.91 48.34 21.27
CA PRO A 283 -41.22 48.65 20.71
C PRO A 283 -41.18 49.89 19.81
N GLN A 284 -41.91 49.88 18.70
CA GLN A 284 -41.97 51.01 17.76
C GLN A 284 -42.46 52.31 18.44
N LYS A 285 -43.37 52.20 19.40
CA LYS A 285 -43.87 53.34 20.19
C LYS A 285 -42.77 54.02 21.00
N VAL A 286 -41.77 53.27 21.43
CA VAL A 286 -40.63 53.83 22.18
C VAL A 286 -39.74 54.66 21.25
N LEU A 287 -39.55 54.24 19.99
CA LEU A 287 -38.75 54.98 19.01
C LEU A 287 -39.35 56.36 18.69
N SER A 288 -40.67 56.45 18.56
CA SER A 288 -41.33 57.74 18.31
C SER A 288 -41.20 58.73 19.47
N VAL A 289 -41.18 58.22 20.71
CA VAL A 289 -41.07 59.06 21.92
C VAL A 289 -39.63 59.53 22.10
N GLU A 290 -38.65 58.64 21.90
CA GLU A 290 -37.23 58.95 22.11
C GLU A 290 -36.68 59.92 21.05
N LEU A 291 -37.15 59.80 19.80
CA LEU A 291 -36.66 60.60 18.67
C LEU A 291 -37.51 61.86 18.39
N ASP A 292 -38.57 62.09 19.18
CA ASP A 292 -39.56 63.16 18.96
C ASP A 292 -40.10 63.18 17.51
N MET A 293 -40.43 62.00 16.98
CA MET A 293 -40.91 61.81 15.61
C MET A 293 -42.36 61.32 15.59
N SER A 294 -43.13 61.74 14.59
CA SER A 294 -44.48 61.21 14.39
C SER A 294 -44.45 59.70 14.09
N GLN A 295 -45.49 58.97 14.53
CA GLN A 295 -45.61 57.51 14.30
C GLN A 295 -45.51 57.16 12.81
N ALA A 296 -46.08 58.00 11.94
CA ALA A 296 -46.04 57.82 10.49
C ALA A 296 -44.61 57.94 9.96
N LYS A 297 -43.83 58.93 10.44
CA LYS A 297 -42.43 59.12 10.05
C LYS A 297 -41.56 57.95 10.50
N VAL A 298 -41.70 57.51 11.75
CA VAL A 298 -40.99 56.31 12.26
C VAL A 298 -41.36 55.07 11.45
N SER A 299 -42.64 54.86 11.14
CA SER A 299 -43.07 53.71 10.34
C SER A 299 -42.50 53.73 8.92
N MET A 300 -42.32 54.91 8.32
CA MET A 300 -41.71 55.07 7.00
C MET A 300 -40.22 54.75 7.04
N LEU A 301 -39.49 55.30 8.01
CA LEU A 301 -38.05 55.04 8.20
C LEU A 301 -37.78 53.55 8.48
N LEU A 302 -38.59 52.93 9.33
CA LEU A 302 -38.50 51.50 9.61
C LEU A 302 -38.78 50.64 8.37
N LYS A 303 -39.72 51.05 7.52
CA LYS A 303 -39.99 50.34 6.25
C LYS A 303 -38.76 50.40 5.33
N ASN A 304 -38.13 51.56 5.17
CA ASN A 304 -36.91 51.69 4.37
C ASN A 304 -35.76 50.85 4.92
N LEU A 305 -35.59 50.82 6.25
CA LEU A 305 -34.58 50.00 6.92
C LEU A 305 -34.86 48.50 6.80
N GLU A 306 -36.13 48.11 6.80
CA GLU A 306 -36.57 46.72 6.60
C GLU A 306 -36.40 46.26 5.15
N GLU A 307 -36.70 47.11 4.17
CA GLU A 307 -36.42 46.85 2.74
C GLU A 307 -34.91 46.67 2.48
N ARG A 308 -34.06 47.33 3.27
CA ARG A 308 -32.60 47.17 3.25
C ARG A 308 -32.09 46.02 4.10
N GLY A 309 -32.98 45.26 4.75
CA GLY A 309 -32.64 44.10 5.58
C GLY A 309 -31.94 44.42 6.91
N LEU A 310 -31.94 45.69 7.34
CA LEU A 310 -31.23 46.14 8.55
C LEU A 310 -32.04 45.93 9.83
N VAL A 311 -33.36 45.88 9.67
CA VAL A 311 -34.32 45.81 10.76
C VAL A 311 -35.45 44.89 10.35
N ARG A 312 -35.99 44.14 11.29
CA ARG A 312 -37.18 43.32 11.07
C ARG A 312 -38.27 43.71 12.03
N ARG A 313 -39.50 43.86 11.52
CA ARG A 313 -40.68 44.09 12.34
C ARG A 313 -41.41 42.79 12.58
N PHE A 314 -41.82 42.57 13.82
CA PHE A 314 -42.74 41.49 14.16
C PHE A 314 -43.74 41.99 15.20
N ARG A 315 -44.88 41.31 15.23
CA ARG A 315 -45.95 41.65 16.16
C ARG A 315 -45.79 40.82 17.42
N ASP A 316 -45.64 41.49 18.56
CA ASP A 316 -45.60 40.88 19.88
C ASP A 316 -46.86 41.31 20.65
N GLY A 317 -47.87 40.43 20.64
CA GLY A 317 -49.20 40.71 21.17
C GLY A 317 -49.90 41.91 20.50
N ARG A 318 -50.10 42.99 21.26
CA ARG A 318 -50.73 44.24 20.80
C ARG A 318 -49.70 45.29 20.35
N GLU A 319 -48.41 45.01 20.44
CA GLU A 319 -47.34 45.95 20.10
C GLU A 319 -46.54 45.48 18.88
N ASN A 320 -45.99 46.44 18.14
CA ASN A 320 -45.06 46.17 17.04
C ASN A 320 -43.64 46.31 17.57
N MET A 321 -42.91 45.19 17.55
CA MET A 321 -41.52 45.11 17.95
C MET A 321 -40.61 45.26 16.75
N VAL A 322 -39.51 45.97 16.98
CA VAL A 322 -38.49 46.28 15.99
C VAL A 322 -37.18 45.66 16.47
N HIS A 323 -36.59 44.79 15.65
CA HIS A 323 -35.34 44.10 15.96
C HIS A 323 -34.28 44.42 14.93
N LEU A 324 -33.07 44.74 15.39
CA LEU A 324 -31.92 45.00 14.55
C LEU A 324 -31.39 43.67 14.01
N MET A 325 -31.25 43.55 12.71
CA MET A 325 -30.65 42.37 12.08
C MET A 325 -29.13 42.53 12.17
N SER A 326 -28.56 42.08 13.29
CA SER A 326 -27.12 41.86 13.40
C SER A 326 -26.77 40.64 12.56
N GLU A 327 -25.91 40.79 11.56
CA GLU A 327 -25.01 39.68 11.18
C GLU A 327 -24.04 39.40 12.34
#